data_AF-A0A5C8MWM8-F1
#
_entry.id   AF-A0A5C8MWM8-F1
#
_cell.length_a   1.000
_cell.length_b   1.000
_cell.length_c   1.000
_cell.angle_alpha   90.00
_cell.angle_beta   90.00
_cell.angle_gamma   90.00
#
_symmetry.space_group_name_H-M   'P 1'
#
loop_
_entity.id
_entity.type
_entity.pdbx_description
1 polymer ?
#
loop_
_entity_poly.entity_id
_entity_poly.type
_entity_poly.pdbx_seq_one_letter_code
_entity_poly.pdbx_strand_id
1 'polypeptide(L)' 'MNVQVKKVYRNDYLNIISALFKKLGLPQLIDHLVPVDPQCQTRVSDAVQAIIYNLFDGRQAL' A
#
# COMPACT_ATOMS: atom_id res chain seq x y z
N MET A 1 -15.04 18.58 -15.26
CA MET A 1 -13.71 17.93 -15.29
C MET A 1 -13.80 16.72 -16.23
N ASN A 2 -13.10 16.74 -17.37
CA ASN A 2 -13.06 15.62 -18.32
C ASN A 2 -11.78 14.81 -18.06
N VAL A 3 -11.84 13.81 -17.18
CA VAL A 3 -10.70 12.95 -16.88
C VAL A 3 -10.68 11.83 -17.92
N GLN A 4 -9.76 11.89 -18.88
CA GLN A 4 -9.54 10.82 -19.84
C GLN A 4 -8.60 9.79 -19.24
N VAL A 5 -9.14 8.63 -18.88
CA VAL A 5 -8.35 7.49 -18.39
C VAL A 5 -7.56 6.91 -19.56
N LYS A 6 -6.24 7.18 -19.60
CA LYS A 6 -5.35 6.72 -20.69
C LYS A 6 -5.14 5.21 -20.70
N LYS A 7 -5.18 4.55 -19.53
CA LYS A 7 -4.94 3.11 -19.41
C LYS A 7 -5.48 2.59 -18.09
N VAL A 8 -6.22 1.48 -18.14
CA VAL A 8 -6.63 0.72 -16.96
C VAL A 8 -5.70 -0.49 -16.89
N TYR A 9 -4.95 -0.58 -15.79
CA TYR A 9 -4.10 -1.74 -15.54
C TYR A 9 -4.92 -2.83 -14.87
N ARG A 10 -4.59 -4.08 -15.21
CA ARG A 10 -5.31 -5.25 -14.70
C ARG A 10 -4.96 -5.44 -13.20
N ASN A 11 -5.87 -6.04 -12.45
CA ASN A 11 -5.73 -6.13 -10.98
C ASN A 11 -4.57 -7.04 -10.53
N ASP A 12 -4.01 -7.83 -11.44
CA ASP A 12 -2.81 -8.65 -11.23
C ASP A 12 -1.56 -7.83 -10.85
N TYR A 13 -1.48 -6.56 -11.24
CA TYR A 13 -0.40 -5.67 -10.83
C TYR A 13 -0.35 -5.44 -9.31
N LEU A 14 -1.49 -5.38 -8.61
CA LEU A 14 -1.50 -5.26 -7.14
C LEU A 14 -0.89 -6.49 -6.48
N ASN A 15 -1.16 -7.69 -7.02
CA ASN A 15 -0.55 -8.92 -6.53
C ASN A 15 0.96 -8.94 -6.74
N ILE A 16 1.44 -8.46 -7.89
CA ILE A 16 2.87 -8.33 -8.16
C ILE A 16 3.53 -7.35 -7.19
N ILE A 17 2.93 -6.17 -6.98
CA ILE A 17 3.42 -5.16 -6.04
C ILE A 17 3.47 -5.73 -4.62
N SER A 18 2.41 -6.41 -4.19
CA SER A 18 2.33 -7.09 -2.89
C SER A 18 3.46 -8.10 -2.69
N ALA A 19 3.68 -8.96 -3.68
CA ALA A 19 4.73 -9.97 -3.63
C ALA A 19 6.13 -9.34 -3.58
N LEU A 20 6.37 -8.27 -4.35
CA LEU A 20 7.63 -7.53 -4.33
C LEU A 20 7.87 -6.85 -2.97
N PHE A 21 6.85 -6.20 -2.40
CA PHE A 21 6.93 -5.57 -1.08
C PHE A 21 7.37 -6.56 0.00
N LYS A 22 6.77 -7.75 0.00
CA LYS A 22 7.14 -8.83 0.93
C LYS A 22 8.53 -9.36 0.67
N LYS A 23 8.89 -9.63 -0.60
CA LYS A 23 10.20 -10.18 -0.98
C LYS A 23 11.36 -9.26 -0.62
N LEU A 24 11.15 -7.96 -0.71
CA LEU A 24 12.14 -6.94 -0.37
C LEU A 24 12.22 -6.63 1.14
N GLY A 25 11.40 -7.27 1.98
CA GLY A 25 11.40 -7.04 3.43
C GLY A 25 10.94 -5.63 3.83
N LEU A 26 10.26 -4.91 2.93
CA LEU A 26 9.85 -3.53 3.17
C LEU A 26 8.91 -3.37 4.37
N PRO A 27 7.95 -4.29 4.65
CA PRO A 27 7.12 -4.19 5.85
C PRO A 27 7.95 -4.14 7.14
N GLN A 28 8.95 -5.02 7.28
CA GLN A 28 9.79 -5.06 8.48
C GLN A 28 10.67 -3.81 8.59
N LEU A 29 11.15 -3.30 7.44
CA LEU A 29 11.90 -2.05 7.41
C LEU A 29 11.03 -0.87 7.85
N ILE A 30 9.78 -0.77 7.39
CA ILE A 30 8.83 0.27 7.77
C ILE A 30 8.54 0.21 9.28
N ASP A 31 8.25 -0.99 9.79
CA ASP A 31 7.96 -1.19 11.22
C ASP A 31 9.18 -0.87 12.11
N HIS A 32 10.40 -1.00 11.60
CA HIS A 32 11.62 -0.64 12.32
C HIS A 32 11.90 0.87 12.27
N LEU A 33 11.65 1.51 11.13
CA LEU A 33 11.97 2.93 10.91
C LEU A 33 10.93 3.87 11.54
N VAL A 34 9.69 3.44 11.66
CA VAL A 34 8.62 4.26 12.21
C VAL A 34 8.33 3.85 13.65
N PRO A 35 8.61 4.71 14.64
CA PRO A 35 8.28 4.41 16.02
C PRO A 35 6.77 4.24 16.17
N VAL A 36 6.37 3.12 16.79
CA VAL A 36 4.97 2.77 17.00
C VAL A 36 4.55 3.22 18.39
N ASP A 37 3.40 3.89 18.48
CA ASP A 37 2.75 4.12 19.76
C ASP A 37 2.32 2.76 20.35
N PRO A 38 2.76 2.38 21.56
CA PRO A 38 2.38 1.11 22.19
C PRO A 38 0.87 0.88 22.31
N GLN A 39 0.05 1.94 22.26
CA GLN A 39 -1.40 1.86 22.30
C GLN A 39 -2.02 1.49 20.95
N CYS A 40 -1.28 1.62 19.85
CA CYS A 40 -1.72 1.22 18.52
C CYS A 40 -1.45 -0.27 18.28
N GLN A 41 -2.51 -1.04 18.08
CA GLN A 41 -2.43 -2.45 17.70
C GLN A 41 -2.08 -2.64 16.20
N THR A 42 -2.27 -1.61 15.39
CA THR A 42 -2.00 -1.65 13.94
C THR A 42 -0.52 -1.41 13.68
N ARG A 43 0.11 -2.29 12.90
CA ARG A 43 1.49 -2.08 12.44
C ARG A 43 1.54 -0.97 11.41
N VAL A 44 2.62 -0.19 11.41
CA VAL A 44 2.78 0.90 10.46
C VAL A 44 2.87 0.36 9.03
N SER A 45 3.51 -0.80 8.85
CA SER A 45 3.54 -1.49 7.56
C SER A 45 2.17 -1.76 6.98
N ASP A 46 1.20 -2.12 7.83
CA ASP A 46 -0.16 -2.48 7.41
C ASP A 46 -0.92 -1.24 6.94
N ALA A 47 -0.77 -0.13 7.67
CA ALA A 47 -1.33 1.16 7.27
C ALA A 47 -0.73 1.67 5.96
N VAL A 48 0.60 1.64 5.82
CA VAL A 48 1.29 2.05 4.58
C VAL A 48 0.87 1.19 3.40
N GLN A 49 0.81 -0.13 3.59
CA GLN A 49 0.41 -1.06 2.54
C GLN A 49 -1.05 -0.83 2.12
N ALA A 50 -1.95 -0.53 3.06
CA ALA A 50 -3.34 -0.16 2.76
C ALA A 50 -3.44 1.15 1.96
N ILE A 51 -2.66 2.18 2.32
CA ILE A 51 -2.62 3.45 1.57
C ILE A 51 -2.16 3.22 0.13
N ILE A 52 -1.08 2.45 -0.04
CA ILE A 52 -0.53 2.11 -1.37
C ILE A 52 -1.56 1.36 -2.21
N TYR A 53 -2.24 0.37 -1.63
CA TYR A 53 -3.28 -0.36 -2.37
C TYR A 53 -4.48 0.50 -2.70
N ASN A 54 -4.96 1.34 -1.78
CA ASN A 54 -6.06 2.26 -2.08
C ASN A 54 -5.70 3.23 -3.22
N LEU A 55 -4.47 3.75 -3.23
CA LEU A 55 -3.97 4.61 -4.31
C LEU A 55 -3.97 3.89 -5.67
N PHE A 56 -3.56 2.62 -5.70
CA PHE A 56 -3.45 1.86 -6.94
C PHE A 56 -4.76 1.19 -7.39
N ASP A 57 -5.64 0.80 -6.46
CA ASP A 57 -6.97 0.26 -6.76
C ASP A 57 -7.93 1.36 -7.24
N GLY A 58 -7.51 2.64 -7.15
CA GLY A 58 -8.26 3.79 -7.67
C GLY A 58 -9.58 4.04 -6.94
N ARG A 59 -9.85 3.30 -5.85
CA ARG A 59 -10.93 3.63 -4.92
C ARG A 59 -10.51 4.86 -4.15
N GLN A 60 -11.38 5.87 -4.11
CA GLN A 60 -11.16 7.05 -3.28
C GLN A 60 -10.95 6.58 -1.84
N ALA A 61 -9.77 6.87 -1.30
CA ALA A 61 -9.56 6.78 0.13
C ALA A 61 -10.35 7.93 0.75
N LEU A 62 -11.47 7.57 1.39
CA LEU A 62 -12.50 8.41 2.04
C LEU A 62 -13.62 8.87 1.11
#